data_AF-A0A0G0VUJ5-F1
#
_entry.id   AF-A0A0G0VUJ5-F1
#
_cell.length_a   1.000
_cell.length_b   1.000
_cell.length_c   1.000
_cell.angle_alpha   90.00
_cell.angle_beta   90.00
_cell.angle_gamma   90.00
#
_symmetry.space_group_name_H-M   'P 1'
#
loop_
_entity.id
_entity.type
_entity.pdbx_description
1 polymer ?
#
loop_
_entity_poly.entity_id
_entity_poly.type
_entity_poly.pdbx_seq_one_letter_code
_entity_poly.pdbx_strand_id
1 'polypeptide(L)'
;MISKIFLISVLFLLVTGEAGADFNAEKWQYSREIRVTGSQKLASFSLDNQVYEHAKEGLADLRIINNLGDEIKYKLTIESGQKTIETIPARIRDLGIKVGDNTQFIADLGRQGILHNSVTIQTSSVNFRRQVEVETSDDSANWLLAKKADEGSYIYDYSMDFKAKNTTVYYPQSTARFLRIKILDNGEEPIKVTGASVINDIYISSRTATYDPKLLETKNDQEKQTSTYLLDLGARGIPSNKISFSTKEVNFNREVLIEGSNDNNNFTNLAKDVIFSYQTPRFDGAKDSVTFSEGNFRYLRLTVFNRDNSPVKLTDFAVFGTVRKVIFEYALGETYKLFYGNPQARYPDYDIESYLVYFNASDVSAAVLGSEQENSSFVPEKAREKPLTERYPFLLPAVLVIGVLILGTMIAKLAFQVKKSR
;
A
#
# COMPACT_ATOMS: atom_id res chain seq x y z
N MET A 1 -43.52 -49.80 33.66
CA MET A 1 -43.01 -50.41 32.41
C MET A 1 -43.84 -49.83 31.26
N ILE A 2 -43.51 -48.61 30.82
CA ILE A 2 -42.69 -48.29 29.62
C ILE A 2 -43.28 -48.94 28.37
N SER A 3 -44.08 -48.18 27.63
CA SER A 3 -44.48 -48.51 26.26
C SER A 3 -44.72 -47.21 25.50
N LYS A 4 -44.10 -47.13 24.31
CA LYS A 4 -44.37 -46.24 23.17
C LYS A 4 -43.77 -44.83 23.20
N ILE A 5 -42.46 -44.76 22.96
CA ILE A 5 -41.87 -43.72 22.11
C ILE A 5 -40.87 -44.43 21.19
N PHE A 6 -41.33 -44.83 20.01
CA PHE A 6 -40.47 -45.36 18.95
C PHE A 6 -41.10 -45.01 17.60
N LEU A 7 -40.97 -43.74 17.23
CA LEU A 7 -41.06 -43.25 15.86
C LEU A 7 -40.45 -41.84 15.88
N ILE A 8 -39.76 -41.45 14.81
CA ILE A 8 -38.90 -40.25 14.69
C ILE A 8 -37.43 -40.53 15.05
N SER A 9 -36.75 -41.36 14.25
CA SER A 9 -35.26 -41.33 14.18
C SER A 9 -34.72 -41.86 12.83
N VAL A 10 -35.50 -41.79 11.75
CA VAL A 10 -35.00 -42.15 10.41
C VAL A 10 -35.54 -41.17 9.38
N LEU A 11 -35.10 -39.91 9.46
CA LEU A 11 -35.17 -38.96 8.35
C LEU A 11 -34.08 -37.89 8.51
N PHE A 12 -32.83 -38.32 8.67
CA PHE A 12 -31.66 -37.44 8.73
C PHE A 12 -30.45 -38.05 8.01
N LEU A 13 -30.70 -38.76 6.91
CA LEU A 13 -29.64 -39.26 6.04
C LEU A 13 -30.01 -38.92 4.60
N LEU A 14 -29.06 -38.25 3.94
CA LEU A 14 -29.01 -37.85 2.52
C LEU A 14 -29.63 -36.47 2.19
N VAL A 15 -29.05 -35.43 2.79
CA VAL A 15 -28.76 -34.20 2.04
C VAL A 15 -27.24 -34.05 2.05
N THR A 16 -26.56 -34.85 1.23
CA THR A 16 -25.23 -34.49 0.75
C THR A 16 -25.45 -33.39 -0.27
N GLY A 17 -25.48 -32.14 0.20
CA GLY A 17 -25.33 -31.01 -0.71
C GLY A 17 -23.97 -31.17 -1.38
N GLU A 18 -23.97 -31.38 -2.69
CA GLU A 18 -22.75 -31.20 -3.46
C GLU A 18 -22.29 -29.76 -3.20
N ALA A 19 -21.12 -29.61 -2.58
CA ALA A 19 -20.47 -28.32 -2.40
C ALA A 19 -19.93 -27.86 -3.76
N GLY A 20 -20.84 -27.56 -4.69
CA GLY A 20 -20.55 -26.67 -5.80
C GLY A 20 -20.28 -25.30 -5.21
N ALA A 21 -19.19 -24.67 -5.62
CA ALA A 21 -18.90 -23.28 -5.26
C ALA A 21 -20.15 -22.42 -5.57
N ASP A 22 -20.71 -21.75 -4.56
CA ASP A 22 -21.92 -20.91 -4.65
C ASP A 22 -21.62 -19.58 -5.40
N PHE A 23 -21.15 -19.70 -6.64
CA PHE A 23 -21.08 -18.58 -7.56
C PHE A 23 -22.44 -18.37 -8.20
N ASN A 24 -23.15 -17.34 -7.74
CA ASN A 24 -24.36 -16.85 -8.40
C ASN A 24 -24.04 -15.56 -9.15
N ALA A 25 -23.96 -15.63 -10.49
CA ALA A 25 -23.66 -14.50 -11.36
C ALA A 25 -24.58 -13.29 -11.14
N GLU A 26 -25.83 -13.48 -10.70
CA GLU A 26 -26.78 -12.37 -10.47
C GLU A 26 -26.31 -11.39 -9.40
N LYS A 27 -25.41 -11.81 -8.50
CA LYS A 27 -24.88 -10.98 -7.41
C LYS A 27 -23.66 -10.13 -7.82
N TRP A 28 -23.17 -10.30 -9.04
CA TRP A 28 -21.90 -9.72 -9.49
C TRP A 28 -22.14 -8.73 -10.62
N GLN A 29 -21.76 -7.48 -10.41
CA GLN A 29 -22.12 -6.39 -11.31
C GLN A 29 -21.26 -6.33 -12.57
N TYR A 30 -19.97 -6.67 -12.47
CA TYR A 30 -19.02 -6.51 -13.56
C TYR A 30 -18.35 -7.83 -13.92
N SER A 31 -18.00 -7.97 -15.19
CA SER A 31 -17.21 -9.09 -15.69
C SER A 31 -16.19 -8.66 -16.75
N ARG A 32 -15.07 -9.39 -16.82
CA ARG A 32 -14.00 -9.16 -17.79
C ARG A 32 -13.47 -10.48 -18.31
N GLU A 33 -13.29 -10.58 -19.62
CA GLU A 33 -12.59 -11.71 -20.23
C GLU A 33 -11.13 -11.75 -19.77
N ILE A 34 -10.60 -12.93 -19.45
CA ILE A 34 -9.17 -13.15 -19.19
C ILE A 34 -8.57 -13.83 -20.42
N ARG A 35 -7.63 -13.15 -21.07
CA ARG A 35 -6.92 -13.65 -22.26
C ARG A 35 -5.54 -14.14 -21.87
N VAL A 36 -5.30 -15.44 -21.97
CA VAL A 36 -4.02 -16.07 -21.62
C VAL A 36 -3.16 -16.22 -22.86
N THR A 37 -1.89 -15.85 -22.75
CA THR A 37 -0.83 -16.06 -23.75
C THR A 37 0.17 -17.06 -23.17
N GLY A 38 0.04 -18.32 -23.57
CA GLY A 38 0.90 -19.41 -23.11
C GLY A 38 0.14 -20.72 -22.97
N SER A 39 0.84 -21.77 -22.57
CA SER A 39 0.31 -23.12 -22.43
C SER A 39 0.66 -23.76 -21.08
N GLN A 40 1.15 -22.99 -20.12
CA GLN A 40 1.46 -23.47 -18.77
C GLN A 40 0.21 -23.65 -17.93
N LYS A 41 0.22 -24.59 -16.98
CA LYS A 41 -0.93 -24.90 -16.11
C LYS A 41 -1.34 -23.77 -15.15
N LEU A 42 -0.50 -22.76 -15.00
CA LEU A 42 -0.82 -21.54 -14.27
C LEU A 42 -0.83 -20.38 -15.25
N ALA A 43 -1.72 -19.42 -14.99
CA ALA A 43 -1.73 -18.15 -15.69
C ALA A 43 -1.82 -17.00 -14.68
N SER A 44 -1.39 -15.81 -15.09
CA SER A 44 -1.43 -14.65 -14.20
C SER A 44 -1.62 -13.32 -14.91
N PHE A 45 -2.39 -12.43 -14.29
CA PHE A 45 -2.64 -11.07 -14.77
C PHE A 45 -2.53 -10.05 -13.63
N SER A 46 -2.19 -8.82 -13.96
CA SER A 46 -2.19 -7.69 -13.02
C SER A 46 -3.56 -7.05 -12.95
N LEU A 47 -3.96 -6.59 -11.77
CA LEU A 47 -5.16 -5.79 -11.58
C LEU A 47 -4.92 -4.34 -12.04
N ASP A 48 -5.93 -3.74 -12.66
CA ASP A 48 -5.90 -2.36 -13.14
C ASP A 48 -6.92 -1.47 -12.42
N ASN A 49 -6.92 -0.18 -12.77
CA ASN A 49 -7.74 0.85 -12.13
C ASN A 49 -9.25 0.54 -12.19
N GLN A 50 -9.75 -0.10 -13.26
CA GLN A 50 -11.17 -0.44 -13.36
C GLN A 50 -11.57 -1.48 -12.31
N VAL A 51 -10.73 -2.51 -12.12
CA VAL A 51 -10.97 -3.50 -11.06
C VAL A 51 -10.90 -2.84 -9.69
N TYR A 52 -9.89 -2.01 -9.42
CA TYR A 52 -9.77 -1.32 -8.13
C TYR A 52 -10.96 -0.41 -7.82
N GLU A 53 -11.51 0.26 -8.83
CA GLU A 53 -12.63 1.20 -8.66
C GLU A 53 -13.93 0.49 -8.23
N HIS A 54 -14.21 -0.65 -8.83
CA HIS A 54 -15.50 -1.32 -8.71
C HIS A 54 -15.49 -2.54 -7.79
N ALA A 55 -14.32 -3.13 -7.53
CA ALA A 55 -14.18 -4.18 -6.53
C ALA A 55 -14.39 -3.63 -5.11
N LYS A 56 -14.76 -4.52 -4.22
CA LYS A 56 -14.82 -4.29 -2.78
C LYS A 56 -13.43 -4.00 -2.23
N GLU A 57 -13.39 -3.17 -1.18
CA GLU A 57 -12.17 -2.95 -0.42
C GLU A 57 -11.54 -4.28 0.03
N GLY A 58 -10.22 -4.40 -0.15
CA GLY A 58 -9.49 -5.64 0.11
C GLY A 58 -9.64 -6.72 -0.96
N LEU A 59 -10.34 -6.44 -2.07
CA LEU A 59 -10.46 -7.33 -3.24
C LEU A 59 -11.05 -8.71 -2.92
N ALA A 60 -11.93 -8.75 -1.90
CA ALA A 60 -12.58 -9.98 -1.42
C ALA A 60 -13.64 -10.51 -2.39
N ASP A 61 -14.14 -9.65 -3.27
CA ASP A 61 -15.15 -9.92 -4.27
C ASP A 61 -14.52 -10.11 -5.66
N LEU A 62 -13.47 -10.91 -5.77
CA LEU A 62 -12.97 -11.37 -7.07
C LEU A 62 -13.33 -12.85 -7.26
N ARG A 63 -13.85 -13.23 -8.43
CA ARG A 63 -14.06 -14.64 -8.80
C ARG A 63 -13.65 -14.89 -10.23
N ILE A 64 -12.93 -15.98 -10.49
CA ILE A 64 -12.60 -16.42 -11.84
C ILE A 64 -13.51 -17.59 -12.18
N ILE A 65 -14.24 -17.49 -13.27
CA ILE A 65 -15.18 -18.50 -13.74
C ILE A 65 -14.78 -18.96 -15.12
N ASN A 66 -14.71 -20.27 -15.36
CA ASN A 66 -14.45 -20.82 -16.69
C ASN A 66 -15.73 -20.85 -17.55
N ASN A 67 -15.62 -21.30 -18.81
CA ASN A 67 -16.76 -21.44 -19.72
C ASN A 67 -17.77 -22.53 -19.33
N LEU A 68 -17.43 -23.42 -18.39
CA LEU A 68 -18.32 -24.45 -17.87
C LEU A 68 -19.16 -23.93 -16.69
N GLY A 69 -18.82 -22.75 -16.15
CA GLY A 69 -19.46 -22.18 -14.98
C GLY A 69 -18.76 -22.54 -13.65
N ASP A 70 -17.62 -23.23 -13.72
CA ASP A 70 -16.85 -23.62 -12.55
C ASP A 70 -16.03 -22.44 -12.02
N GLU A 71 -16.01 -22.30 -10.70
CA GLU A 71 -15.13 -21.36 -10.01
C GLU A 71 -13.70 -21.88 -9.96
N ILE A 72 -12.76 -21.06 -10.42
CA ILE A 72 -11.35 -21.38 -10.54
C ILE A 72 -10.59 -20.76 -9.38
N LYS A 73 -9.82 -21.62 -8.70
CA LYS A 73 -8.97 -21.22 -7.57
C LYS A 73 -7.91 -20.22 -8.04
N TYR A 74 -7.69 -19.18 -7.24
CA TYR A 74 -6.69 -18.17 -7.52
C TYR A 74 -5.96 -17.70 -6.25
N LYS A 75 -4.76 -17.17 -6.42
CA LYS A 75 -4.03 -16.44 -5.38
C LYS A 75 -3.87 -14.98 -5.80
N LEU A 76 -4.29 -14.07 -4.93
CA LEU A 76 -3.90 -12.67 -5.03
C LEU A 76 -2.52 -12.52 -4.38
N THR A 77 -1.54 -12.11 -5.16
CA THR A 77 -0.19 -11.83 -4.68
C THR A 77 0.16 -10.36 -4.90
N ILE A 78 0.98 -9.85 -4.00
CA ILE A 78 1.64 -8.57 -4.18
C ILE A 78 2.95 -8.90 -4.86
N GLU A 79 3.22 -8.33 -6.04
CA GLU A 79 4.59 -8.32 -6.57
C GLU A 79 5.42 -7.30 -5.77
N SER A 80 5.46 -7.47 -4.44
CA SER A 80 6.44 -6.83 -3.61
C SER A 80 7.76 -7.45 -4.01
N GLY A 81 8.71 -6.59 -4.34
CA GLY A 81 10.08 -7.01 -4.41
C GLY A 81 10.40 -7.70 -3.10
N GLN A 82 10.84 -8.96 -3.13
CA GLN A 82 11.39 -9.54 -1.93
C GLN A 82 12.61 -8.69 -1.59
N LYS A 83 12.50 -7.96 -0.48
CA LYS A 83 13.61 -7.26 0.13
C LYS A 83 14.27 -8.25 1.08
N THR A 84 15.23 -9.02 0.56
CA THR A 84 16.07 -9.83 1.43
C THR A 84 17.23 -8.95 1.89
N ILE A 85 17.22 -8.63 3.18
CA ILE A 85 18.29 -7.86 3.83
C ILE A 85 19.22 -8.88 4.49
N GLU A 86 20.37 -9.14 3.89
CA GLU A 86 21.42 -9.92 4.54
C GLU A 86 22.40 -8.95 5.19
N THR A 87 22.44 -8.95 6.53
CA THR A 87 23.43 -8.14 7.26
C THR A 87 24.76 -8.87 7.27
N ILE A 88 25.80 -8.19 6.79
CA ILE A 88 27.15 -8.73 6.69
C ILE A 88 27.96 -8.15 7.85
N PRO A 89 28.57 -9.00 8.70
CA PRO A 89 29.47 -8.53 9.74
C PRO A 89 30.62 -7.72 9.12
N ALA A 90 30.70 -6.45 9.47
CA ALA A 90 31.76 -5.55 9.02
C ALA A 90 32.58 -5.09 10.23
N ARG A 91 33.91 -5.18 10.12
CA ARG A 91 34.82 -4.61 11.12
C ARG A 91 35.33 -3.28 10.62
N ILE A 92 35.18 -2.23 11.42
CA ILE A 92 35.82 -0.96 11.13
C ILE A 92 37.33 -1.08 11.35
N ARG A 93 38.09 -0.61 10.37
CA ARG A 93 39.54 -0.44 10.39
C ARG A 93 39.87 0.99 9.99
N ASP A 94 41.02 1.45 10.45
CA ASP A 94 41.64 2.70 10.00
C ASP A 94 40.70 3.91 10.02
N LEU A 95 39.85 3.99 11.06
CA LEU A 95 39.00 5.16 11.31
C LEU A 95 39.90 6.35 11.64
N GLY A 96 39.92 7.32 10.74
CA GLY A 96 40.72 8.54 10.83
C GLY A 96 39.92 9.77 10.48
N ILE A 97 40.33 10.90 11.04
CA ILE A 97 39.73 12.21 10.77
C ILE A 97 40.83 13.11 10.22
N LYS A 98 40.60 13.66 9.04
CA LYS A 98 41.39 14.76 8.48
C LYS A 98 40.53 16.01 8.55
N VAL A 99 40.71 16.76 9.64
CA VAL A 99 39.88 17.92 9.99
C VAL A 99 39.79 18.91 8.83
N GLY A 100 38.57 19.25 8.43
CA GLY A 100 38.26 20.18 7.35
C GLY A 100 38.27 19.55 5.96
N ASP A 101 38.55 18.24 5.87
CA ASP A 101 38.55 17.47 4.63
C ASP A 101 37.51 16.34 4.74
N ASN A 102 37.78 15.33 5.57
CA ASN A 102 36.88 14.18 5.72
C ASN A 102 37.13 13.33 6.98
N THR A 103 36.09 12.60 7.38
CA THR A 103 36.21 11.38 8.19
C THR A 103 36.27 10.17 7.26
N GLN A 104 37.25 9.28 7.44
CA GLN A 104 37.42 8.09 6.61
C GLN A 104 37.56 6.83 7.48
N PHE A 105 37.02 5.70 6.99
CA PHE A 105 37.30 4.38 7.56
C PHE A 105 37.20 3.28 6.51
N ILE A 106 37.71 2.08 6.84
CA ILE A 106 37.56 0.87 6.05
C ILE A 106 36.60 -0.09 6.75
N ALA A 107 35.59 -0.58 6.05
CA ALA A 107 34.77 -1.71 6.48
C ALA A 107 35.35 -3.01 5.87
N ASP A 108 35.89 -3.89 6.73
CA ASP A 108 36.40 -5.21 6.35
C ASP A 108 35.32 -6.27 6.57
N LEU A 109 34.86 -6.89 5.48
CA LEU A 109 33.84 -7.96 5.48
C LEU A 109 34.41 -9.34 5.85
N GLY A 110 35.72 -9.44 6.07
CA GLY A 110 36.42 -10.66 6.48
C GLY A 110 36.74 -11.64 5.34
N ARG A 111 35.96 -11.66 4.26
CA ARG A 111 36.22 -12.45 3.04
C ARG A 111 35.67 -11.76 1.79
N GLN A 112 36.27 -12.07 0.64
CA GLN A 112 35.75 -11.70 -0.68
C GLN A 112 34.60 -12.63 -1.11
N GLY A 113 33.85 -12.23 -2.14
CA GLY A 113 32.81 -13.05 -2.76
C GLY A 113 31.43 -12.96 -2.09
N ILE A 114 31.28 -12.18 -1.01
CA ILE A 114 29.97 -11.88 -0.42
C ILE A 114 29.36 -10.74 -1.22
N LEU A 115 28.12 -10.91 -1.70
CA LEU A 115 27.40 -9.84 -2.39
C LEU A 115 26.99 -8.75 -1.40
N HIS A 116 27.17 -7.49 -1.76
CA HIS A 116 26.72 -6.34 -0.98
C HIS A 116 26.51 -5.10 -1.86
N ASN A 117 25.65 -4.18 -1.45
CA ASN A 117 25.31 -2.99 -2.22
C ASN A 117 24.87 -1.78 -1.38
N SER A 118 24.91 -1.88 -0.05
CA SER A 118 24.62 -0.75 0.84
C SER A 118 25.45 -0.77 2.11
N VAL A 119 25.66 0.41 2.69
CA VAL A 119 26.34 0.59 3.97
C VAL A 119 25.56 1.60 4.81
N THR A 120 25.20 1.21 6.03
CA THR A 120 24.62 2.10 7.04
C THR A 120 25.71 2.55 8.00
N ILE A 121 25.94 3.86 8.08
CA ILE A 121 26.94 4.47 8.95
C ILE A 121 26.31 4.75 10.32
N GLN A 122 26.85 4.12 11.36
CA GLN A 122 26.42 4.37 12.74
C GLN A 122 27.19 5.58 13.28
N THR A 123 26.46 6.56 13.79
CA THR A 123 27.02 7.83 14.26
C THR A 123 26.25 8.39 15.46
N SER A 124 26.97 9.05 16.36
CA SER A 124 26.41 9.81 17.47
C SER A 124 26.24 11.30 17.17
N SER A 125 26.70 11.77 16.00
CA SER A 125 26.43 13.13 15.53
C SER A 125 24.92 13.32 15.28
N VAL A 126 24.44 14.54 15.49
CA VAL A 126 23.05 14.95 15.25
C VAL A 126 23.02 16.22 14.41
N ASN A 127 21.91 16.48 13.74
CA ASN A 127 21.69 17.67 12.93
C ASN A 127 22.78 17.93 11.88
N PHE A 128 23.06 16.94 11.03
CA PHE A 128 24.10 17.01 10.03
C PHE A 128 23.56 16.64 8.65
N ARG A 129 24.30 17.05 7.61
CA ARG A 129 24.17 16.55 6.24
C ARG A 129 25.55 16.40 5.64
N ARG A 130 25.88 15.24 5.08
CA ARG A 130 27.23 14.97 4.54
C ARG A 130 27.13 14.21 3.23
N GLN A 131 28.01 14.54 2.31
CA GLN A 131 28.25 13.71 1.13
C GLN A 131 29.23 12.59 1.49
N VAL A 132 29.04 11.44 0.87
CA VAL A 132 29.81 10.23 1.14
C VAL A 132 30.34 9.64 -0.17
N GLU A 133 31.61 9.28 -0.19
CA GLU A 133 32.21 8.51 -1.27
C GLU A 133 32.43 7.06 -0.80
N VAL A 134 32.16 6.11 -1.69
CA VAL A 134 32.34 4.68 -1.44
C VAL A 134 33.27 4.11 -2.50
N GLU A 135 34.38 3.52 -2.06
CA GLU A 135 35.28 2.72 -2.90
C GLU A 135 35.27 1.27 -2.44
N THR A 136 35.46 0.33 -3.35
CA THR A 136 35.54 -1.11 -3.08
C THR A 136 36.89 -1.68 -3.50
N SER A 137 37.37 -2.70 -2.79
CA SER A 137 38.66 -3.35 -3.07
C SER A 137 38.70 -4.79 -2.55
N ASP A 138 39.36 -5.69 -3.27
CA ASP A 138 39.62 -7.06 -2.81
C ASP A 138 40.90 -7.19 -1.99
N ASP A 139 41.88 -6.31 -2.23
CA ASP A 139 43.25 -6.42 -1.72
C ASP A 139 43.68 -5.27 -0.81
N SER A 140 42.81 -4.28 -0.58
CA SER A 140 43.05 -3.03 0.16
C SER A 140 44.12 -2.11 -0.46
N ALA A 141 44.62 -2.43 -1.66
CA ALA A 141 45.63 -1.67 -2.40
C ALA A 141 45.04 -1.02 -3.66
N ASN A 142 44.26 -1.78 -4.43
CA ASN A 142 43.61 -1.34 -5.64
C ASN A 142 42.14 -1.05 -5.36
N TRP A 143 41.75 0.22 -5.46
CA TRP A 143 40.41 0.70 -5.10
C TRP A 143 39.64 1.11 -6.34
N LEU A 144 38.40 0.62 -6.43
CA LEU A 144 37.45 0.99 -7.48
C LEU A 144 36.39 1.90 -6.87
N LEU A 145 36.11 3.00 -7.54
CA LEU A 145 35.06 3.93 -7.12
C LEU A 145 33.68 3.31 -7.38
N ALA A 146 32.98 2.95 -6.30
CA ALA A 146 31.64 2.37 -6.37
C ALA A 146 30.55 3.45 -6.34
N LYS A 147 30.78 4.56 -5.62
CA LYS A 147 29.84 5.68 -5.54
C LYS A 147 30.55 7.00 -5.28
N LYS A 148 30.28 8.00 -6.12
CA LYS A 148 30.77 9.38 -5.94
C LYS A 148 29.94 10.18 -4.95
N ALA A 149 30.56 11.18 -4.35
CA ALA A 149 29.94 12.13 -3.42
C ALA A 149 28.81 12.98 -4.04
N ASP A 150 28.89 13.29 -5.34
CA ASP A 150 27.96 14.14 -6.09
C ASP A 150 26.81 13.36 -6.77
N GLU A 151 26.85 12.03 -6.79
CA GLU A 151 25.80 11.19 -7.40
C GLU A 151 24.68 10.83 -6.39
N GLY A 152 24.21 11.81 -5.60
CA GLY A 152 23.15 11.59 -4.61
C GLY A 152 23.56 10.70 -3.43
N SER A 153 24.86 10.63 -3.13
CA SER A 153 25.41 9.86 -2.03
C SER A 153 25.53 10.73 -0.78
N TYR A 154 24.45 10.82 -0.01
CA TYR A 154 24.43 11.65 1.20
C TYR A 154 23.75 10.97 2.39
N ILE A 155 24.21 11.34 3.58
CA ILE A 155 23.62 10.99 4.87
C ILE A 155 23.17 12.24 5.59
N TYR A 156 22.08 12.15 6.35
CA TYR A 156 21.54 13.27 7.11
C TYR A 156 20.83 12.82 8.38
N ASP A 157 20.76 13.74 9.34
CA ASP A 157 19.96 13.66 10.55
C ASP A 157 19.46 15.08 10.83
N TYR A 158 18.15 15.30 10.96
CA TYR A 158 17.53 16.61 11.22
C TYR A 158 16.87 16.71 12.59
N SER A 159 17.24 15.84 13.54
CA SER A 159 16.51 15.63 14.81
C SER A 159 16.28 16.86 15.69
N MET A 160 16.95 18.00 15.44
CA MET A 160 16.71 19.26 16.16
C MET A 160 15.52 20.07 15.60
N ASP A 161 15.28 20.03 14.29
CA ASP A 161 14.21 20.79 13.63
C ASP A 161 12.96 19.93 13.37
N PHE A 162 13.15 18.68 12.95
CA PHE A 162 12.10 17.67 12.72
C PHE A 162 12.70 16.26 12.62
N LYS A 163 11.91 15.22 12.86
CA LYS A 163 12.42 13.83 12.86
C LYS A 163 12.59 13.27 11.44
N ALA A 164 13.72 13.52 10.80
CA ALA A 164 14.14 12.80 9.59
C ALA A 164 15.62 12.39 9.69
N LYS A 165 15.91 11.14 9.34
CA LYS A 165 17.26 10.58 9.40
C LYS A 165 17.44 9.54 8.30
N ASN A 166 18.53 9.65 7.55
CA ASN A 166 19.02 8.58 6.68
C ASN A 166 20.54 8.52 6.78
N THR A 167 21.07 7.37 7.18
CA THR A 167 22.52 7.14 7.33
C THR A 167 23.01 6.01 6.42
N THR A 168 22.19 5.63 5.44
CA THR A 168 22.47 4.54 4.52
C THR A 168 22.86 5.10 3.16
N VAL A 169 23.97 4.58 2.62
CA VAL A 169 24.46 4.88 1.28
C VAL A 169 24.34 3.62 0.43
N TYR A 170 23.71 3.74 -0.73
CA TYR A 170 23.57 2.66 -1.72
C TYR A 170 24.57 2.84 -2.86
N TYR A 171 25.10 1.73 -3.36
CA TYR A 171 26.09 1.66 -4.44
C TYR A 171 25.85 0.41 -5.30
N PRO A 172 26.43 0.31 -6.51
CA PRO A 172 26.29 -0.86 -7.36
C PRO A 172 26.72 -2.15 -6.64
N GLN A 173 26.06 -3.26 -6.96
CA GLN A 173 26.36 -4.55 -6.35
C GLN A 173 27.83 -4.94 -6.54
N SER A 174 28.47 -5.34 -5.43
CA SER A 174 29.89 -5.65 -5.34
C SER A 174 30.08 -7.00 -4.61
N THR A 175 31.20 -7.66 -4.90
CA THR A 175 31.69 -8.84 -4.17
C THR A 175 32.96 -8.56 -3.37
N ALA A 176 33.42 -7.31 -3.38
CA ALA A 176 34.69 -6.90 -2.81
C ALA A 176 34.74 -7.08 -1.29
N ARG A 177 35.90 -7.45 -0.76
CA ARG A 177 36.08 -7.64 0.69
C ARG A 177 36.07 -6.33 1.48
N PHE A 178 36.68 -5.27 0.94
CA PHE A 178 36.92 -4.02 1.64
C PHE A 178 36.10 -2.89 1.03
N LEU A 179 35.51 -2.07 1.89
CA LEU A 179 34.89 -0.81 1.50
C LEU A 179 35.61 0.34 2.19
N ARG A 180 36.05 1.34 1.43
CA ARG A 180 36.54 2.60 1.99
C ARG A 180 35.43 3.62 1.92
N ILE A 181 35.07 4.14 3.08
CA ILE A 181 34.01 5.13 3.24
C ILE A 181 34.67 6.45 3.60
N LYS A 182 34.41 7.48 2.79
CA LYS A 182 34.91 8.84 3.02
C LYS A 182 33.73 9.79 3.16
N ILE A 183 33.56 10.38 4.34
CA ILE A 183 32.50 11.31 4.69
C ILE A 183 33.08 12.72 4.65
N LEU A 184 32.65 13.53 3.68
CA LEU A 184 33.24 14.85 3.45
C LEU A 184 32.76 15.87 4.48
N ASP A 185 33.68 16.57 5.13
CA ASP A 185 33.37 17.57 6.15
C ASP A 185 32.63 18.78 5.57
N ASN A 186 33.01 19.18 4.35
CA ASN A 186 32.46 20.33 3.61
C ASN A 186 32.33 21.60 4.48
N GLY A 187 33.34 21.86 5.32
CA GLY A 187 33.41 23.04 6.18
C GLY A 187 32.51 23.01 7.42
N GLU A 188 32.02 21.84 7.79
CA GLU A 188 31.37 21.55 9.07
C GLU A 188 32.25 20.60 9.92
N GLU A 189 31.86 20.39 11.19
CA GLU A 189 32.58 19.49 12.09
C GLU A 189 32.60 18.02 11.59
N PRO A 190 33.69 17.26 11.82
CA PRO A 190 33.78 15.85 11.44
C PRO A 190 32.68 14.99 12.07
N ILE A 191 32.18 14.00 11.30
CA ILE A 191 31.20 13.04 11.80
C ILE A 191 31.83 12.05 12.78
N LYS A 192 31.18 11.84 13.92
CA LYS A 192 31.57 10.87 14.95
C LYS A 192 31.05 9.47 14.62
N VAL A 193 31.80 8.77 13.78
CA VAL A 193 31.48 7.37 13.39
C VAL A 193 31.70 6.44 14.59
N THR A 194 30.69 5.64 14.92
CA THR A 194 30.73 4.62 15.98
C THR A 194 30.73 3.20 15.43
N GLY A 195 30.37 3.02 14.16
CA GLY A 195 30.26 1.72 13.53
C GLY A 195 29.72 1.80 12.10
N ALA A 196 29.66 0.66 11.44
CA ALA A 196 29.06 0.53 10.11
C ALA A 196 28.44 -0.86 9.96
N SER A 197 27.31 -0.93 9.27
CA SER A 197 26.65 -2.18 8.89
C SER A 197 26.62 -2.26 7.38
N VAL A 198 27.19 -3.32 6.82
CA VAL A 198 27.15 -3.57 5.36
C VAL A 198 26.06 -4.58 5.09
N ILE A 199 25.27 -4.31 4.06
CA ILE A 199 24.07 -5.09 3.76
C ILE A 199 24.10 -5.48 2.27
N ASN A 200 23.72 -6.72 2.02
CA ASN A 200 23.22 -7.14 0.72
C ASN A 200 21.72 -6.83 0.68
N ASP A 201 21.36 -5.70 0.08
CA ASP A 201 19.97 -5.35 -0.17
C ASP A 201 19.57 -5.99 -1.48
N ILE A 202 19.13 -7.25 -1.42
CA ILE A 202 18.59 -7.94 -2.58
C ILE A 202 17.21 -7.33 -2.82
N TYR A 203 17.18 -6.33 -3.68
CA TYR A 203 15.94 -5.81 -4.22
C TYR A 203 15.62 -6.64 -5.46
N ILE A 204 14.85 -7.72 -5.29
CA ILE A 204 14.14 -8.30 -6.44
C ILE A 204 13.22 -7.17 -6.90
N SER A 205 13.40 -6.65 -8.11
CA SER A 205 12.65 -5.51 -8.62
C SER A 205 11.15 -5.75 -8.40
N SER A 206 10.55 -5.03 -7.45
CA SER A 206 9.10 -4.93 -7.39
C SER A 206 8.66 -4.35 -8.72
N ARG A 207 7.68 -4.95 -9.40
CA ARG A 207 6.99 -4.19 -10.43
C ARG A 207 6.20 -3.13 -9.68
N THR A 208 6.73 -1.92 -9.72
CA THR A 208 6.04 -0.74 -9.21
C THR A 208 5.09 -0.26 -10.31
N ALA A 209 3.81 -0.15 -9.99
CA ALA A 209 2.87 0.54 -10.84
C ALA A 209 3.16 2.04 -10.78
N THR A 210 3.27 2.68 -11.93
CA THR A 210 3.35 4.14 -12.03
C THR A 210 1.99 4.64 -12.49
N TYR A 211 1.47 5.62 -11.77
CA TYR A 211 0.21 6.28 -12.07
C TYR A 211 0.50 7.75 -12.34
N ASP A 212 -0.12 8.28 -13.38
CA ASP A 212 -0.03 9.70 -13.76
C ASP A 212 -1.25 10.44 -13.17
N PRO A 213 -1.14 11.02 -11.95
CA PRO A 213 -2.26 11.72 -11.35
C PRO A 213 -2.62 12.98 -12.12
N LYS A 214 -3.91 13.31 -12.14
CA LYS A 214 -4.35 14.65 -12.53
C LYS A 214 -4.17 15.60 -11.36
N LEU A 215 -3.41 16.67 -11.54
CA LEU A 215 -3.36 17.78 -10.60
C LEU A 215 -4.67 18.57 -10.67
N LEU A 216 -5.52 18.46 -9.64
CA LEU A 216 -6.82 19.12 -9.59
C LEU A 216 -6.73 20.54 -9.04
N GLU A 217 -5.93 20.73 -7.98
CA GLU A 217 -5.83 22.01 -7.29
C GLU A 217 -4.38 22.27 -6.84
N THR A 218 -3.97 23.53 -6.94
CA THR A 218 -2.82 24.06 -6.24
C THR A 218 -3.26 25.29 -5.46
N LYS A 219 -3.12 25.25 -4.13
CA LYS A 219 -3.56 26.33 -3.25
C LYS A 219 -2.42 26.78 -2.35
N ASN A 220 -2.16 28.09 -2.34
CA ASN A 220 -1.25 28.71 -1.37
C ASN A 220 -2.08 29.41 -0.29
N ASP A 221 -1.81 29.09 0.96
CA ASP A 221 -2.46 29.69 2.13
C ASP A 221 -1.40 30.46 2.93
N GLN A 222 -1.44 31.80 2.84
CA GLN A 222 -0.45 32.65 3.51
C GLN A 222 -0.63 32.67 5.03
N GLU A 223 -1.87 32.57 5.53
CA GLU A 223 -2.15 32.56 6.97
C GLU A 223 -1.64 31.27 7.61
N LYS A 224 -1.82 30.13 6.94
CA LYS A 224 -1.32 28.83 7.39
C LYS A 224 0.12 28.57 6.99
N GLN A 225 0.71 29.43 6.16
CA GLN A 225 2.06 29.28 5.61
C GLN A 225 2.24 27.94 4.88
N THR A 226 1.27 27.54 4.06
CA THR A 226 1.31 26.25 3.35
C THR A 226 1.01 26.37 1.86
N SER A 227 1.50 25.38 1.10
CA SER A 227 1.11 25.10 -0.28
C SER A 227 0.54 23.70 -0.36
N THR A 228 -0.64 23.55 -0.97
CA THR A 228 -1.34 22.28 -1.08
C THR A 228 -1.48 21.88 -2.55
N TYR A 229 -1.14 20.64 -2.86
CA TYR A 229 -1.29 20.01 -4.16
C TYR A 229 -2.26 18.83 -4.03
N LEU A 230 -3.38 18.89 -4.74
CA LEU A 230 -4.40 17.85 -4.76
C LEU A 230 -4.30 17.03 -6.05
N LEU A 231 -3.99 15.74 -5.90
CA LEU A 231 -3.78 14.78 -6.97
C LEU A 231 -4.97 13.81 -7.04
N ASP A 232 -5.50 13.56 -8.23
CA ASP A 232 -6.54 12.56 -8.50
C ASP A 232 -5.97 11.42 -9.34
N LEU A 233 -5.98 10.20 -8.79
CA LEU A 233 -5.55 8.98 -9.47
C LEU A 233 -6.59 8.42 -10.45
N GLY A 234 -7.77 9.03 -10.52
CA GLY A 234 -8.86 8.68 -11.44
C GLY A 234 -9.78 7.59 -10.92
N ALA A 235 -9.29 6.70 -10.05
CA ALA A 235 -10.08 5.64 -9.44
C ALA A 235 -9.77 5.49 -7.94
N ARG A 236 -10.75 5.01 -7.18
CA ARG A 236 -10.55 4.57 -5.79
C ARG A 236 -9.92 3.17 -5.75
N GLY A 237 -9.43 2.76 -4.58
CA GLY A 237 -8.93 1.39 -4.41
C GLY A 237 -7.50 1.17 -4.93
N ILE A 238 -6.90 2.15 -5.60
CA ILE A 238 -5.55 2.07 -6.16
C ILE A 238 -4.52 2.02 -5.02
N PRO A 239 -3.72 0.93 -4.91
CA PRO A 239 -2.66 0.86 -3.92
C PRO A 239 -1.54 1.82 -4.32
N SER A 240 -1.22 2.77 -3.43
CA SER A 240 -0.15 3.75 -3.64
C SER A 240 0.64 3.99 -2.36
N ASN A 241 1.95 4.26 -2.50
CA ASN A 241 2.86 4.42 -1.37
C ASN A 241 4.00 5.43 -1.60
N LYS A 242 4.10 6.06 -2.77
CA LYS A 242 5.11 7.10 -3.04
C LYS A 242 4.59 8.14 -4.03
N ILE A 243 4.95 9.40 -3.82
CA ILE A 243 4.77 10.52 -4.76
C ILE A 243 6.15 11.02 -5.15
N SER A 244 6.44 11.18 -6.43
CA SER A 244 7.54 12.00 -6.94
C SER A 244 7.01 13.26 -7.62
N PHE A 245 7.87 14.25 -7.75
CA PHE A 245 7.57 15.52 -8.39
C PHE A 245 8.88 16.13 -8.93
N SER A 246 8.76 17.13 -9.78
CA SER A 246 9.86 17.96 -10.25
C SER A 246 9.76 19.38 -9.71
N THR A 247 10.88 20.08 -9.62
CA THR A 247 10.91 21.52 -9.31
C THR A 247 12.15 22.17 -9.91
N LYS A 248 12.05 23.46 -10.23
CA LYS A 248 13.19 24.28 -10.67
C LYS A 248 13.81 25.08 -9.53
N GLU A 249 13.20 25.05 -8.36
CA GLU A 249 13.69 25.79 -7.20
C GLU A 249 14.84 25.05 -6.54
N VAL A 250 15.78 25.83 -6.01
CA VAL A 250 16.99 25.34 -5.35
C VAL A 250 17.18 26.07 -4.03
N ASN A 251 18.00 25.49 -3.16
CA ASN A 251 18.30 26.00 -1.83
C ASN A 251 17.08 26.17 -0.91
N PHE A 252 16.24 25.13 -0.87
CA PHE A 252 15.10 25.03 0.05
C PHE A 252 15.10 23.71 0.84
N ASN A 253 14.38 23.73 1.96
CA ASN A 253 14.04 22.56 2.76
C ASN A 253 12.66 22.79 3.38
N ARG A 254 11.73 21.85 3.16
CA ARG A 254 10.33 21.97 3.61
C ARG A 254 9.86 20.66 4.23
N GLU A 255 9.16 20.77 5.36
CA GLU A 255 8.33 19.68 5.86
C GLU A 255 7.12 19.52 4.93
N VAL A 256 6.69 18.28 4.76
CA VAL A 256 5.49 17.95 4.03
C VAL A 256 4.61 16.95 4.78
N LEU A 257 3.30 17.09 4.59
CA LEU A 257 2.27 16.17 5.06
C LEU A 257 1.58 15.53 3.85
N ILE A 258 1.44 14.21 3.88
CA ILE A 258 0.73 13.44 2.86
C ILE A 258 -0.55 12.90 3.48
N GLU A 259 -1.66 13.15 2.81
CA GLU A 259 -2.99 12.68 3.21
C GLU A 259 -3.70 11.99 2.03
N GLY A 260 -4.57 11.03 2.34
CA GLY A 260 -5.38 10.29 1.37
C GLY A 260 -6.88 10.42 1.61
N SER A 261 -7.67 10.45 0.54
CA SER A 261 -9.13 10.49 0.59
C SER A 261 -9.77 9.74 -0.59
N ASN A 262 -10.95 9.17 -0.39
CA ASN A 262 -11.77 8.59 -1.46
C ASN A 262 -12.95 9.47 -1.87
N ASP A 263 -13.29 10.50 -1.08
CA ASP A 263 -14.43 11.39 -1.28
C ASP A 263 -14.02 12.87 -1.45
N ASN A 264 -12.73 13.17 -1.41
CA ASN A 264 -12.15 14.51 -1.42
C ASN A 264 -12.67 15.43 -0.29
N ASN A 265 -13.20 14.85 0.78
CA ASN A 265 -13.73 15.58 1.93
C ASN A 265 -13.04 15.13 3.21
N ASN A 266 -13.02 13.82 3.46
CA ASN A 266 -12.43 13.21 4.64
C ASN A 266 -11.03 12.70 4.28
N PHE A 267 -10.01 13.32 4.88
CA PHE A 267 -8.62 13.02 4.63
C PHE A 267 -7.99 12.28 5.81
N THR A 268 -7.24 11.23 5.50
CA THR A 268 -6.48 10.42 6.46
C THR A 268 -5.00 10.71 6.31
N ASN A 269 -4.30 10.97 7.42
CA ASN A 269 -2.84 11.18 7.42
C ASN A 269 -2.10 9.89 7.05
N LEU A 270 -1.22 9.94 6.05
CA LEU A 270 -0.45 8.79 5.56
C LEU A 270 1.02 8.83 5.98
N ALA A 271 1.63 10.02 5.92
CA ALA A 271 3.00 10.25 6.35
C ALA A 271 3.30 11.73 6.55
N LYS A 272 4.39 11.99 7.29
CA LYS A 272 5.13 13.25 7.25
C LYS A 272 6.54 12.96 6.77
N ASP A 273 7.06 13.83 5.91
CA ASP A 273 8.40 13.70 5.37
C ASP A 273 8.98 15.09 5.06
N VAL A 274 10.13 15.14 4.41
CA VAL A 274 10.74 16.38 3.93
C VAL A 274 11.12 16.30 2.47
N ILE A 275 11.10 17.47 1.85
CA ILE A 275 11.58 17.69 0.50
C ILE A 275 12.63 18.80 0.55
N PHE A 276 13.72 18.63 -0.20
CA PHE A 276 14.78 19.63 -0.23
C PHE A 276 15.45 19.67 -1.58
N SER A 277 16.04 20.80 -1.89
CA SER A 277 16.98 20.97 -3.00
C SER A 277 18.04 21.93 -2.51
N TYR A 278 19.30 21.55 -2.60
CA TYR A 278 20.43 22.36 -2.19
C TYR A 278 21.43 22.37 -3.33
N GLN A 279 21.85 23.57 -3.72
CA GLN A 279 22.89 23.82 -4.69
C GLN A 279 23.84 24.85 -4.06
N THR A 280 24.78 24.35 -3.27
CA THR A 280 25.74 25.15 -2.51
C THR A 280 27.15 24.62 -2.72
N PRO A 281 28.21 25.42 -2.53
CA PRO A 281 29.58 24.94 -2.65
C PRO A 281 29.94 23.78 -1.72
N ARG A 282 29.18 23.60 -0.63
CA ARG A 282 29.41 22.60 0.42
C ARG A 282 28.46 21.39 0.32
N PHE A 283 27.43 21.46 -0.51
CA PHE A 283 26.44 20.41 -0.67
C PHE A 283 25.61 20.67 -1.92
N ASP A 284 25.56 19.68 -2.79
CA ASP A 284 24.66 19.62 -3.95
C ASP A 284 23.85 18.32 -3.87
N GLY A 285 22.52 18.43 -3.88
CA GLY A 285 21.62 17.30 -3.77
C GLY A 285 20.16 17.70 -3.52
N ALA A 286 19.25 16.81 -3.89
CA ALA A 286 17.81 17.03 -3.77
C ALA A 286 17.06 15.76 -3.37
N LYS A 287 15.91 15.95 -2.72
CA LYS A 287 14.91 14.93 -2.44
C LYS A 287 13.58 15.36 -3.08
N ASP A 288 13.25 14.71 -4.18
CA ASP A 288 12.16 15.00 -5.11
C ASP A 288 10.99 14.01 -5.00
N SER A 289 11.00 13.19 -3.95
CA SER A 289 9.96 12.21 -3.70
C SER A 289 9.77 11.93 -2.21
N VAL A 290 8.57 11.47 -1.88
CA VAL A 290 8.13 11.14 -0.53
C VAL A 290 7.46 9.78 -0.53
N THR A 291 7.79 8.97 0.48
CA THR A 291 7.20 7.64 0.68
C THR A 291 6.26 7.69 1.86
N PHE A 292 5.16 6.95 1.80
CA PHE A 292 4.12 6.93 2.83
C PHE A 292 3.57 5.51 3.02
N SER A 293 2.82 5.32 4.11
CA SER A 293 2.14 4.05 4.38
C SER A 293 1.19 3.75 3.24
N GLU A 294 1.25 2.52 2.68
CA GLU A 294 0.41 2.16 1.55
C GLU A 294 -1.09 2.39 1.86
N GLY A 295 -1.77 3.06 0.94
CA GLY A 295 -3.19 3.35 1.04
C GLY A 295 -3.91 3.16 -0.29
N ASN A 296 -5.22 2.94 -0.22
CA ASN A 296 -6.10 2.66 -1.36
C ASN A 296 -7.00 3.86 -1.68
N PHE A 297 -6.39 5.04 -1.83
CA PHE A 297 -7.09 6.32 -1.95
C PHE A 297 -7.11 6.82 -3.39
N ARG A 298 -8.22 7.40 -3.82
CA ARG A 298 -8.32 8.11 -5.12
C ARG A 298 -7.58 9.44 -5.11
N TYR A 299 -7.75 10.21 -4.05
CA TYR A 299 -7.20 11.54 -3.91
C TYR A 299 -6.01 11.52 -2.95
N LEU A 300 -4.90 12.10 -3.37
CA LEU A 300 -3.73 12.32 -2.54
C LEU A 300 -3.50 13.82 -2.40
N ARG A 301 -3.31 14.28 -1.16
CA ARG A 301 -3.03 15.67 -0.85
C ARG A 301 -1.62 15.79 -0.28
N LEU A 302 -0.77 16.54 -0.97
CA LEU A 302 0.55 16.92 -0.50
C LEU A 302 0.51 18.37 0.01
N THR A 303 0.72 18.56 1.31
CA THR A 303 0.81 19.88 1.93
C THR A 303 2.27 20.17 2.27
N VAL A 304 2.81 21.24 1.68
CA VAL A 304 4.16 21.76 1.92
C VAL A 304 4.08 22.91 2.93
N PHE A 305 4.85 22.82 4.02
CA PHE A 305 4.92 23.87 5.03
C PHE A 305 6.02 24.88 4.66
N ASN A 306 5.62 26.06 4.22
CA ASN A 306 6.52 27.11 3.72
C ASN A 306 7.18 27.94 4.83
N ARG A 307 6.54 28.02 6.00
CA ARG A 307 6.91 28.96 7.07
C ARG A 307 6.96 30.39 6.49
N ASP A 308 7.98 31.18 6.84
CA ASP A 308 8.16 32.54 6.32
C ASP A 308 8.76 32.60 4.90
N ASN A 309 8.94 31.46 4.23
CA ASN A 309 9.53 31.42 2.89
C ASN A 309 8.47 31.50 1.79
N SER A 310 8.89 31.89 0.59
CA SER A 310 8.04 31.77 -0.59
C SER A 310 7.64 30.31 -0.87
N PRO A 311 6.41 30.07 -1.36
CA PRO A 311 5.95 28.77 -1.84
C PRO A 311 6.90 28.11 -2.84
N VAL A 312 7.15 26.81 -2.65
CA VAL A 312 7.92 26.01 -3.62
C VAL A 312 6.99 25.43 -4.67
N LYS A 313 7.23 25.74 -5.94
CA LYS A 313 6.46 25.23 -7.08
C LYS A 313 6.91 23.82 -7.45
N LEU A 314 5.98 22.87 -7.33
CA LEU A 314 6.16 21.47 -7.72
C LEU A 314 5.36 21.16 -9.00
N THR A 315 5.93 20.36 -9.89
CA THR A 315 5.33 19.93 -11.17
C THR A 315 5.56 18.44 -11.42
N ASP A 316 5.04 17.92 -12.54
CA ASP A 316 5.37 16.57 -13.04
C ASP A 316 5.22 15.46 -11.98
N PHE A 317 4.06 15.46 -11.33
CA PHE A 317 3.75 14.49 -10.28
C PHE A 317 3.60 13.10 -10.88
N ALA A 318 4.23 12.11 -10.25
CA ALA A 318 3.98 10.70 -10.50
C ALA A 318 3.71 9.99 -9.16
N VAL A 319 2.76 9.07 -9.18
CA VAL A 319 2.41 8.28 -7.99
C VAL A 319 2.79 6.83 -8.26
N PHE A 320 3.36 6.20 -7.24
CA PHE A 320 3.85 4.84 -7.32
C PHE A 320 3.10 3.96 -6.34
N GLY A 321 2.92 2.70 -6.73
CA GLY A 321 2.29 1.69 -5.90
C GLY A 321 2.77 0.30 -6.24
N THR A 322 2.37 -0.66 -5.44
CA THR A 322 2.75 -2.06 -5.62
C THR A 322 1.74 -2.77 -6.52
N VAL A 323 2.22 -3.53 -7.52
CA VAL A 323 1.33 -4.28 -8.41
C VAL A 323 0.67 -5.44 -7.66
N ARG A 324 -0.66 -5.55 -7.79
CA ARG A 324 -1.43 -6.73 -7.37
C ARG A 324 -1.62 -7.64 -8.57
N LYS A 325 -1.32 -8.93 -8.38
CA LYS A 325 -1.38 -9.95 -9.42
C LYS A 325 -2.25 -11.10 -8.96
N VAL A 326 -3.05 -11.60 -9.88
CA VAL A 326 -3.86 -12.80 -9.68
C VAL A 326 -3.19 -13.95 -10.42
N ILE A 327 -2.89 -15.03 -9.71
CA ILE A 327 -2.37 -16.28 -10.27
C ILE A 327 -3.46 -17.34 -10.14
N PHE A 328 -3.79 -18.04 -11.20
CA PHE A 328 -4.89 -19.01 -11.21
C PHE A 328 -4.54 -20.23 -12.07
N GLU A 329 -5.27 -21.32 -11.84
CA GLU A 329 -5.14 -22.55 -12.65
C GLU A 329 -5.71 -22.34 -14.05
N TYR A 330 -4.93 -22.72 -15.06
CA TYR A 330 -5.27 -22.55 -16.47
C TYR A 330 -5.24 -23.90 -17.19
N ALA A 331 -6.35 -24.20 -17.88
CA ALA A 331 -6.48 -25.32 -18.80
C ALA A 331 -6.53 -24.82 -20.25
N LEU A 332 -5.74 -25.43 -21.11
CA LEU A 332 -5.70 -25.10 -22.53
C LEU A 332 -7.05 -25.43 -23.19
N GLY A 333 -7.62 -24.46 -23.93
CA GLY A 333 -8.90 -24.62 -24.63
C GLY A 333 -10.12 -24.14 -23.84
N GLU A 334 -9.96 -23.81 -22.56
CA GLU A 334 -10.99 -23.12 -21.76
C GLU A 334 -10.87 -21.59 -21.89
N THR A 335 -11.99 -20.91 -21.64
CA THR A 335 -12.02 -19.44 -21.56
C THR A 335 -12.46 -19.01 -20.17
N TYR A 336 -11.88 -17.92 -19.67
CA TYR A 336 -12.07 -17.50 -18.29
C TYR A 336 -12.61 -16.06 -18.23
N LYS A 337 -13.44 -15.78 -17.23
CA LYS A 337 -13.90 -14.43 -16.90
C LYS A 337 -13.62 -14.11 -15.43
N LEU A 338 -13.12 -12.91 -15.18
CA LEU A 338 -13.08 -12.31 -13.85
C LEU A 338 -14.41 -11.61 -13.58
N PHE A 339 -15.08 -11.94 -12.49
CA PHE A 339 -16.24 -11.24 -11.95
C PHE A 339 -15.84 -10.43 -10.72
N TYR A 340 -16.46 -9.25 -10.55
CA TYR A 340 -16.31 -8.38 -9.37
C TYR A 340 -17.49 -7.41 -9.21
N GLY A 341 -17.48 -6.59 -8.14
CA GLY A 341 -18.56 -5.66 -7.82
C GLY A 341 -19.65 -6.30 -6.96
N ASN A 342 -19.28 -7.24 -6.09
CA ASN A 342 -20.21 -7.87 -5.14
C ASN A 342 -19.88 -7.45 -3.70
N PRO A 343 -20.58 -6.44 -3.13
CA PRO A 343 -20.25 -5.91 -1.80
C PRO A 343 -20.46 -6.93 -0.66
N GLN A 344 -21.30 -7.95 -0.87
CA GLN A 344 -21.58 -9.00 0.12
C GLN A 344 -20.63 -10.20 0.02
N ALA A 345 -19.79 -10.26 -1.01
CA ALA A 345 -18.83 -11.36 -1.17
C ALA A 345 -17.78 -11.37 -0.04
N ARG A 346 -17.36 -12.57 0.31
CA ARG A 346 -16.27 -12.85 1.24
C ARG A 346 -15.02 -13.23 0.48
N TYR A 347 -13.87 -12.95 1.07
CA TYR A 347 -12.59 -13.35 0.52
C TYR A 347 -12.57 -14.89 0.38
N PRO A 348 -12.23 -15.43 -0.81
CA PRO A 348 -12.22 -16.87 -0.99
C PRO A 348 -11.01 -17.50 -0.31
N ASP A 349 -11.18 -18.70 0.22
CA ASP A 349 -10.11 -19.47 0.85
C ASP A 349 -9.85 -20.71 -0.02
N TYR A 350 -8.71 -20.73 -0.70
CA TYR A 350 -8.34 -21.80 -1.63
C TYR A 350 -6.97 -22.39 -1.26
N ASP A 351 -6.82 -23.70 -1.45
CA ASP A 351 -5.56 -24.41 -1.18
C ASP A 351 -4.40 -24.07 -2.13
N ILE A 352 -4.63 -23.25 -3.17
CA ILE A 352 -3.63 -22.86 -4.18
C ILE A 352 -2.36 -22.29 -3.57
N GLU A 353 -2.47 -21.62 -2.44
CA GLU A 353 -1.32 -21.10 -1.71
C GLU A 353 -0.31 -22.18 -1.30
N SER A 354 -0.79 -23.37 -0.98
CA SER A 354 0.00 -24.45 -0.39
C SER A 354 0.90 -25.15 -1.41
N TYR A 355 0.55 -25.09 -2.70
CA TYR A 355 1.34 -25.71 -3.77
C TYR A 355 2.00 -24.71 -4.72
N LEU A 356 1.64 -23.42 -4.72
CA LEU A 356 2.30 -22.40 -5.54
C LEU A 356 3.81 -22.27 -5.25
N VAL A 357 4.27 -22.62 -4.04
CA VAL A 357 5.69 -22.61 -3.66
C VAL A 357 6.55 -23.58 -4.49
N TYR A 358 5.93 -24.59 -5.11
CA TYR A 358 6.63 -25.58 -5.94
C TYR A 358 6.69 -25.21 -7.42
N PHE A 359 6.15 -24.04 -7.80
CA PHE A 359 6.17 -23.54 -9.18
C PHE A 359 7.18 -22.40 -9.32
N ASN A 360 7.90 -22.38 -10.45
CA ASN A 360 8.77 -21.28 -10.82
C ASN A 360 8.02 -20.23 -11.65
N ALA A 361 8.61 -19.04 -11.79
CA ALA A 361 8.06 -18.00 -12.65
C ALA A 361 7.91 -18.43 -14.12
N SER A 362 8.75 -19.37 -14.60
CA SER A 362 8.65 -19.97 -15.95
C SER A 362 7.41 -20.83 -16.15
N ASP A 363 6.78 -21.28 -15.07
CA ASP A 363 5.64 -22.20 -15.08
C ASP A 363 4.30 -21.43 -15.10
N VAL A 364 4.35 -20.10 -15.29
CA VAL A 364 3.19 -19.22 -15.27
C VAL A 364 3.05 -18.50 -16.62
N SER A 365 1.96 -18.76 -17.33
CA SER A 365 1.58 -18.05 -18.55
C SER A 365 1.17 -16.61 -18.23
N ALA A 366 1.47 -15.69 -19.14
CA ALA A 366 0.98 -14.31 -19.02
C ALA A 366 -0.50 -14.23 -19.41
N ALA A 367 -1.27 -13.42 -18.70
CA ALA A 367 -2.66 -13.14 -19.03
C ALA A 367 -2.95 -11.65 -18.91
N VAL A 368 -3.96 -11.19 -19.66
CA VAL A 368 -4.45 -9.81 -19.63
C VAL A 368 -5.96 -9.79 -19.50
N LEU A 369 -6.49 -8.76 -18.85
CA LEU A 369 -7.92 -8.52 -18.79
C LEU A 369 -8.39 -7.79 -20.06
N GLY A 370 -9.50 -8.25 -20.64
CA GLY A 370 -10.24 -7.54 -21.68
C GLY A 370 -10.92 -6.29 -21.12
N SER A 371 -11.80 -5.65 -21.90
CA SER A 371 -12.57 -4.50 -21.40
C SER A 371 -13.61 -4.89 -20.35
N GLU A 372 -13.84 -4.03 -19.36
CA GLU A 372 -14.96 -4.15 -18.42
C GLU A 372 -16.31 -4.19 -19.14
N GLN A 373 -17.17 -5.13 -18.71
CA GLN A 373 -18.55 -5.24 -19.15
C GLN A 373 -19.46 -5.34 -17.93
N GLU A 374 -20.59 -4.64 -17.98
CA GLU A 374 -21.70 -4.94 -17.06
C GLU A 374 -22.17 -6.37 -17.29
N ASN A 375 -22.37 -7.11 -16.20
CA ASN A 375 -22.88 -8.45 -16.27
C ASN A 375 -24.38 -8.42 -16.56
N SER A 376 -24.79 -8.95 -17.72
CA SER A 376 -26.19 -8.99 -18.15
C SER A 376 -27.12 -9.77 -17.21
N SER A 377 -26.55 -10.68 -16.41
CA SER A 377 -27.31 -11.46 -15.42
C SER A 377 -27.45 -10.73 -14.08
N PHE A 378 -26.79 -9.59 -13.87
CA PHE A 378 -26.81 -8.88 -12.60
C PHE A 378 -28.22 -8.44 -12.23
N VAL A 379 -28.65 -8.83 -11.03
CA VAL A 379 -29.91 -8.39 -10.42
C VAL A 379 -29.53 -7.50 -9.25
N PRO A 380 -29.74 -6.17 -9.35
CA PRO A 380 -29.52 -5.27 -8.23
C PRO A 380 -30.29 -5.77 -7.02
N GLU A 381 -29.59 -5.96 -5.90
CA GLU A 381 -30.24 -6.33 -4.66
C GLU A 381 -31.29 -5.26 -4.35
N LYS A 382 -32.58 -5.65 -4.33
CA LYS A 382 -33.65 -4.72 -3.96
C LYS A 382 -33.26 -4.12 -2.62
N ALA A 383 -33.07 -2.80 -2.57
CA ALA A 383 -32.76 -2.10 -1.34
C ALA A 383 -33.70 -2.64 -0.26
N ARG A 384 -33.14 -3.30 0.77
CA ARG A 384 -33.94 -3.96 1.81
C ARG A 384 -35.03 -2.99 2.21
N GLU A 385 -36.29 -3.36 1.98
CA GLU A 385 -37.39 -2.48 2.36
C GLU A 385 -37.22 -2.21 3.85
N LYS A 386 -37.12 -0.93 4.22
CA LYS A 386 -36.97 -0.55 5.62
C LYS A 386 -38.06 -1.27 6.44
N PRO A 387 -37.74 -1.79 7.65
CA PRO A 387 -38.74 -2.39 8.52
C PRO A 387 -39.98 -1.49 8.62
N LEU A 388 -41.19 -2.06 8.75
CA LEU A 388 -42.45 -1.30 8.78
C LEU A 388 -42.41 -0.07 9.72
N THR A 389 -41.69 -0.18 10.85
CA THR A 389 -41.49 0.88 11.84
C THR A 389 -40.62 2.04 11.35
N GLU A 390 -39.61 1.78 10.50
CA GLU A 390 -38.80 2.81 9.84
C GLU A 390 -39.47 3.37 8.59
N ARG A 391 -40.28 2.54 7.90
CA ARG A 391 -41.08 2.96 6.73
C ARG A 391 -42.22 3.89 7.13
N TYR A 392 -42.81 3.65 8.30
CA TYR A 392 -43.93 4.42 8.85
C TYR A 392 -43.58 4.92 10.27
N PRO A 393 -42.87 6.06 10.42
CA PRO A 393 -42.42 6.56 11.72
C PRO A 393 -43.58 6.91 12.68
N PHE A 394 -44.79 7.06 12.16
CA PHE A 394 -46.01 7.31 12.94
C PHE A 394 -46.66 6.03 13.51
N LEU A 395 -46.23 4.83 13.09
CA LEU A 395 -46.89 3.57 13.44
C LEU A 395 -46.77 3.27 14.95
N LEU A 396 -45.59 3.49 15.53
CA LEU A 396 -45.37 3.35 16.98
C LEU A 396 -46.13 4.42 17.79
N PRO A 397 -46.06 5.74 17.47
CA PRO A 397 -46.89 6.76 18.11
C PRO A 397 -48.39 6.47 18.01
N ALA A 398 -48.88 6.00 16.86
CA ALA A 398 -50.29 5.72 16.63
C ALA A 398 -50.80 4.57 17.52
N VAL A 399 -50.03 3.47 17.60
CA VAL A 399 -50.35 2.35 18.50
C VAL A 399 -50.36 2.81 19.96
N LEU A 400 -49.42 3.68 20.35
CA LEU A 400 -49.36 4.23 21.71
C LEU A 400 -50.56 5.11 22.03
N VAL A 401 -50.97 6.00 21.11
CA VAL A 401 -52.17 6.85 21.27
C VAL A 401 -53.43 5.99 21.40
N ILE A 402 -53.57 4.95 20.56
CA ILE A 402 -54.69 4.01 20.65
C ILE A 402 -54.70 3.31 22.02
N GLY A 403 -53.53 2.84 22.49
CA GLY A 403 -53.40 2.24 23.82
C GLY A 403 -53.82 3.18 24.96
N VAL A 404 -53.39 4.45 24.91
CA VAL A 404 -53.78 5.46 25.91
C VAL A 404 -55.28 5.74 25.88
N LEU A 405 -55.89 5.83 24.70
CA LEU A 405 -57.35 6.01 24.57
C LEU A 405 -58.12 4.82 25.15
N ILE A 406 -57.67 3.59 24.90
CA ILE A 406 -58.29 2.37 25.47
C ILE A 406 -58.18 2.39 27.00
N LEU A 407 -57.00 2.65 27.55
CA LEU A 407 -56.81 2.77 29.00
C LEU A 407 -57.65 3.88 29.60
N GLY A 408 -57.68 5.07 28.97
CA GLY A 408 -58.49 6.20 29.40
C GLY A 408 -59.99 5.87 29.42
N THR A 409 -60.50 5.19 28.39
CA THR A 409 -61.92 4.75 28.35
C THR A 409 -62.25 3.68 29.39
N MET A 410 -61.33 2.74 29.66
CA MET A 410 -61.49 1.75 30.74
C MET A 410 -61.56 2.42 32.10
N ILE A 411 -60.64 3.34 32.40
CA ILE A 411 -60.60 4.10 33.66
C ILE A 411 -61.88 4.95 33.81
N ALA A 412 -62.30 5.64 32.75
CA ALA A 412 -63.53 6.42 32.76
C ALA A 412 -64.76 5.53 33.05
N LYS A 413 -64.89 4.38 32.37
CA LYS A 413 -65.98 3.41 32.63
C LYS A 413 -65.98 2.94 34.09
N LEU A 414 -64.82 2.60 34.64
CA LEU A 414 -64.65 2.21 36.05
C LEU A 414 -65.09 3.33 36.99
N ALA A 415 -64.66 4.57 36.74
CA ALA A 415 -65.03 5.73 37.55
C ALA A 415 -66.55 6.01 37.49
N PHE A 416 -67.18 5.89 36.33
CA PHE A 416 -68.63 6.04 36.17
C PHE A 416 -69.41 4.91 36.86
N GLN A 417 -68.90 3.68 36.88
CA GLN A 417 -69.51 2.57 37.62
C GLN A 417 -69.46 2.79 39.14
N VAL A 418 -68.32 3.24 39.67
CA VAL A 418 -68.16 3.55 41.10
C VAL A 418 -69.05 4.73 41.55
N LYS A 419 -69.26 5.72 40.67
CA LYS A 419 -70.17 6.85 40.94
C LYS A 419 -71.65 6.46 40.92
N LYS A 420 -72.02 5.40 40.19
CA LYS A 420 -73.40 4.88 40.13
C LYS A 420 -73.72 3.89 41.26
N SER A 421 -72.70 3.39 41.97
CA SER A 421 -72.84 2.51 43.15
C SER A 421 -72.75 3.24 44.49
N ARG A 422 -72.68 4.58 44.47
CA ARG A 422 -72.93 5.47 45.61
C ARG A 422 -74.23 6.20 45.35
#